data_AF-A0A659UGE7-F1
#
_entry.id   AF-A0A659UGE7-F1
#
_cell.length_a   1.000
_cell.length_b   1.000
_cell.length_c   1.000
_cell.angle_alpha   90.00
_cell.angle_beta   90.00
_cell.angle_gamma   90.00
#
_symmetry.space_group_name_H-M   'P 1'
#
loop_
_entity.id
_entity.type
_entity.pdbx_description
1 polymer ?
#
loop_
_entity_poly.entity_id
_entity_poly.type
_entity_poly.pdbx_seq_one_letter_code
_entity_poly.pdbx_strand_id
1 'polypeptide(L)'
;HVVNHGFNRTPHMYFYHVNISHPLLDEGSRYLAPIRDVVWAGHAGERYAAQKVGYRTAPAPQPGFSEQVWQHEMAADANGEVPVAVVNDRIG
;
A
#
# COMPACT_ATOMS: atom_id res chain seq x y z
N HIS A 1 -14.14 14.80 11.69
CA HIS A 1 -14.28 13.83 12.80
C HIS A 1 -15.62 13.12 12.62
N VAL A 2 -15.73 11.84 12.98
CA VAL A 2 -16.98 11.08 12.94
C VAL A 2 -17.48 10.89 14.37
N VAL A 3 -18.79 11.07 14.58
CA VAL A 3 -19.43 10.93 15.89
C VAL A 3 -20.60 9.95 15.77
N ASN A 4 -20.70 9.04 16.73
CA ASN A 4 -21.90 8.20 16.87
C ASN A 4 -22.95 8.97 17.70
N HIS A 5 -24.02 9.43 17.04
CA HIS A 5 -25.16 10.07 17.70
C HIS A 5 -26.26 9.08 18.14
N GLY A 6 -26.06 7.78 17.91
CA GLY A 6 -26.99 6.73 18.33
C GLY A 6 -26.83 6.34 19.79
N PHE A 7 -27.87 5.71 20.35
CA PHE A 7 -27.88 5.23 21.74
C PHE A 7 -27.07 3.94 21.96
N ASN A 8 -26.66 3.25 20.87
CA ASN A 8 -25.96 1.97 20.92
C ASN A 8 -24.49 2.11 20.50
N ARG A 9 -23.63 1.26 21.05
CA ARG A 9 -22.24 1.13 20.61
C ARG A 9 -22.20 0.47 19.22
N THR A 10 -21.64 1.19 18.25
CA THR A 10 -21.54 0.74 16.85
C THR A 10 -20.06 0.66 16.45
N PRO A 11 -19.59 -0.45 15.84
CA PRO A 11 -18.23 -0.52 15.31
C PRO A 11 -18.04 0.47 14.16
N HIS A 12 -16.84 1.04 14.06
CA HIS A 12 -16.48 1.99 13.01
C HIS A 12 -15.07 1.70 12.51
N MET A 13 -14.85 1.88 11.20
CA MET A 13 -13.56 1.75 10.53
C MET A 13 -13.37 2.95 9.61
N TYR A 14 -12.15 3.51 9.61
CA TYR A 14 -11.71 4.43 8.56
C TYR A 14 -10.87 3.69 7.53
N PHE A 15 -11.12 3.99 6.26
CA PHE A 15 -10.28 3.58 5.16
C PHE A 15 -10.11 4.77 4.21
N TYR A 16 -8.87 5.20 4.02
CA TYR A 16 -8.53 6.24 3.06
C TYR A 16 -7.97 5.56 1.80
N HIS A 17 -8.67 5.75 0.68
CA HIS A 17 -8.25 5.22 -0.62
C HIS A 17 -7.51 6.31 -1.39
N VAL A 18 -6.20 6.18 -1.50
CA VAL A 18 -5.33 7.15 -2.19
C VAL A 18 -4.74 6.48 -3.42
N ASN A 19 -4.97 7.06 -4.59
CA ASN A 19 -4.41 6.60 -5.86
C ASN A 19 -3.26 7.50 -6.28
N ILE A 20 -2.13 6.91 -6.66
CA ILE A 20 -0.96 7.60 -7.21
C ILE A 20 -0.74 7.10 -8.64
N SER A 21 -0.32 7.99 -9.54
CA SER A 21 -0.17 7.70 -10.97
C SER A 21 1.05 8.40 -11.54
N HIS A 22 1.30 8.22 -12.83
CA HIS A 22 2.37 8.91 -13.55
C HIS A 22 2.26 10.45 -13.39
N PRO A 23 3.39 11.19 -13.28
CA PRO A 23 4.78 10.73 -13.39
C PRO A 23 5.39 10.18 -12.10
N LEU A 24 4.71 10.31 -10.96
CA LEU A 24 5.24 9.85 -9.68
C LEU A 24 5.29 8.32 -9.58
N LEU A 25 4.33 7.62 -10.17
CA LEU A 25 4.37 6.16 -10.33
C LEU A 25 4.88 5.82 -11.73
N ASP A 26 6.10 5.32 -11.80
CA ASP A 26 6.78 4.87 -13.02
C ASP A 26 7.72 3.69 -12.71
N GLU A 27 8.31 3.07 -13.74
CA GLU A 27 9.31 2.01 -13.58
C GLU A 27 10.41 2.41 -12.59
N GLY A 28 10.61 1.57 -11.57
CA GLY A 28 11.60 1.80 -10.53
C GLY A 28 11.13 2.66 -9.36
N SER A 29 9.90 3.20 -9.39
CA SER A 29 9.33 3.92 -8.26
C SER A 29 9.21 3.01 -7.04
N ARG A 30 9.44 3.56 -5.85
CA ARG A 30 9.56 2.79 -4.61
C ARG A 30 8.47 3.14 -3.63
N TYR A 31 7.83 2.11 -3.07
CA TYR A 31 6.97 2.24 -1.90
C TYR A 31 7.83 2.20 -0.64
N LEU A 32 7.87 3.31 0.09
CA LEU A 32 8.61 3.47 1.33
C LEU A 32 7.63 3.60 2.48
N ALA A 33 7.74 2.69 3.43
CA ALA A 33 6.95 2.73 4.64
C ALA A 33 7.63 1.89 5.74
N PRO A 34 7.41 2.20 7.03
CA PRO A 34 7.98 1.45 8.14
C PRO A 34 7.20 0.14 8.35
N ILE A 35 7.32 -0.79 7.41
CA ILE A 35 6.65 -2.10 7.47
C ILE A 35 7.35 -2.96 8.53
N ARG A 36 6.60 -3.40 9.53
CA ARG A 36 7.02 -4.41 10.51
C ARG A 36 6.85 -5.81 9.96
N ASP A 37 5.72 -6.07 9.31
CA ASP A 37 5.40 -7.38 8.74
C ASP A 37 4.50 -7.26 7.50
N VAL A 38 4.62 -8.23 6.60
CA VAL A 38 3.72 -8.40 5.46
C VAL A 38 2.73 -9.50 5.81
N VAL A 39 1.65 -9.10 6.48
CA VAL A 39 0.69 -10.03 7.08
C VAL A 39 -0.13 -10.79 6.05
N TRP A 40 -0.30 -10.23 4.85
CA TRP A 40 -1.04 -10.88 3.77
C TRP A 40 -0.71 -10.32 2.38
N ALA A 41 -0.84 -11.17 1.37
CA ALA A 41 -0.82 -10.81 -0.04
C ALA A 41 -2.09 -11.34 -0.71
N GLY A 42 -2.88 -10.44 -1.29
CA GLY A 42 -4.04 -10.76 -2.10
C GLY A 42 -3.65 -11.59 -3.28
N HIS A 43 -4.33 -12.73 -3.41
CA HIS A 43 -4.03 -13.77 -4.39
C HIS A 43 -2.71 -14.53 -4.15
N ALA A 44 -2.25 -14.61 -2.90
CA ALA A 44 -1.16 -15.51 -2.50
C ALA A 44 -1.37 -16.94 -3.07
N GLY A 45 -0.39 -17.43 -3.83
CA GLY A 45 -0.45 -18.68 -4.58
C GLY A 45 0.45 -18.64 -5.83
N GLU A 46 0.41 -19.69 -6.66
CA GLU A 46 1.28 -19.81 -7.85
C GLU A 46 1.15 -18.62 -8.83
N ARG A 47 -0.05 -18.07 -9.00
CA ARG A 47 -0.32 -16.92 -9.88
C ARG A 47 0.41 -15.65 -9.45
N TYR A 48 0.52 -15.41 -8.15
CA TYR A 48 1.24 -14.27 -7.60
C TYR A 48 2.75 -14.42 -7.84
N ALA A 49 3.31 -15.60 -7.54
CA ALA A 49 4.72 -15.91 -7.79
C ALA A 49 5.10 -15.85 -9.28
N ALA A 50 4.14 -16.12 -10.18
CA ALA A 50 4.36 -16.11 -11.62
C ALA A 50 4.69 -14.71 -12.18
N GLN A 51 4.14 -13.63 -11.60
CA GLN A 51 4.42 -12.27 -12.06
C GLN A 51 5.80 -11.76 -11.60
N LYS A 52 6.40 -12.39 -10.57
CA LYS A 52 7.73 -12.05 -10.01
C LYS A 52 7.89 -10.57 -9.63
N VAL A 53 6.79 -9.92 -9.25
CA VAL A 53 6.76 -8.53 -8.77
C VAL A 53 6.45 -8.53 -7.28
N GLY A 54 7.27 -7.82 -6.50
CA GLY A 54 7.03 -7.57 -5.07
C GLY A 54 6.37 -6.21 -4.85
N TYR A 55 5.89 -5.95 -3.64
CA TYR A 55 5.23 -4.69 -3.28
C TYR A 55 6.14 -3.44 -3.35
N ARG A 56 7.46 -3.63 -3.20
CA ARG A 56 8.38 -2.52 -2.87
C ARG A 56 8.74 -1.63 -4.06
N THR A 57 8.80 -2.20 -5.26
CA THR A 57 9.28 -1.49 -6.46
C THR A 57 8.29 -1.70 -7.59
N ALA A 58 7.83 -0.60 -8.17
CA ALA A 58 6.96 -0.61 -9.33
C ALA A 58 7.74 -1.11 -10.57
N PRO A 59 7.24 -2.13 -11.28
CA PRO A 59 7.84 -2.56 -12.54
C PRO A 59 7.50 -1.58 -13.66
N ALA A 60 8.13 -1.76 -14.83
CA ALA A 60 7.59 -1.20 -16.06
C ALA A 60 6.14 -1.67 -16.30
N PRO A 61 5.31 -0.91 -17.05
CA PRO A 61 3.99 -1.36 -17.46
C PRO A 61 4.05 -2.74 -18.16
N GLN A 62 3.25 -3.69 -17.67
CA GLN A 62 3.21 -5.06 -18.19
C GLN A 62 1.82 -5.37 -18.78
N PRO A 63 1.73 -5.77 -20.06
CA PRO A 63 0.48 -6.25 -20.64
C PRO A 63 -0.07 -7.48 -19.90
N GLY A 64 -1.35 -7.47 -19.58
CA GLY A 64 -2.00 -8.59 -18.87
C GLY A 64 -1.60 -8.72 -17.39
N PHE A 65 -0.95 -7.70 -16.81
CA PHE A 65 -0.64 -7.69 -15.38
C PHE A 65 -1.92 -7.72 -14.56
N SER A 66 -1.99 -8.68 -13.63
CA SER A 66 -3.09 -8.80 -12.67
C SER A 66 -2.71 -8.06 -11.40
N GLU A 67 -3.67 -7.31 -10.84
CA GLU A 67 -3.49 -6.56 -9.60
C GLU A 67 -2.90 -7.42 -8.47
N GLN A 68 -2.04 -6.79 -7.66
CA GLN A 68 -1.50 -7.37 -6.44
C GLN A 68 -1.82 -6.45 -5.27
N VAL A 69 -2.45 -7.01 -4.24
CA VAL A 69 -2.83 -6.27 -3.03
C VAL A 69 -1.99 -6.77 -1.87
N TRP A 70 -1.47 -5.87 -1.05
CA TRP A 70 -0.64 -6.23 0.09
C TRP A 70 -1.20 -5.60 1.35
N GLN A 71 -1.24 -6.41 2.41
CA GLN A 71 -1.55 -5.94 3.74
C GLN A 71 -0.26 -5.91 4.55
N HIS A 72 0.01 -4.76 5.14
CA HIS A 72 1.19 -4.53 5.96
C HIS A 72 0.80 -4.21 7.39
N GLU A 73 1.57 -4.72 8.32
CA GLU A 73 1.63 -4.20 9.67
C GLU A 73 2.72 -3.13 9.74
N MET A 74 2.38 -1.97 10.29
CA MET A 74 3.23 -0.77 10.25
C MET A 74 3.79 -0.46 11.64
N ALA A 75 5.01 0.06 11.68
CA ALA A 75 5.63 0.62 12.88
C ALA A 75 5.45 2.14 12.90
N ALA A 76 4.82 2.65 13.95
CA ALA A 76 4.75 4.08 14.20
C ALA A 76 6.05 4.58 14.85
N ASP A 77 6.37 5.86 14.61
CA ASP A 77 7.47 6.54 15.29
C ASP A 77 7.11 6.95 16.73
N ALA A 78 8.01 7.68 17.39
CA ALA A 78 7.82 8.13 18.76
C ALA A 78 6.64 9.11 18.95
N ASN A 79 6.20 9.77 17.88
CA ASN A 79 5.04 10.66 17.87
C ASN A 79 3.74 9.93 17.52
N GLY A 80 3.80 8.63 17.20
CA GLY A 80 2.67 7.85 16.74
C GLY A 80 2.38 8.00 15.25
N GLU A 81 3.30 8.59 14.48
CA GLU A 81 3.14 8.81 13.04
C GLU A 81 3.67 7.62 12.23
N VAL A 82 3.03 7.34 11.10
CA VAL A 82 3.45 6.31 10.15
C VAL A 82 3.69 6.99 8.80
N PRO A 83 4.91 7.48 8.53
CA PRO A 83 5.21 8.11 7.26
C PRO A 83 5.19 7.06 6.14
N VAL A 84 4.46 7.38 5.07
CA VAL A 84 4.34 6.53 3.86
C VAL A 84 4.59 7.38 2.63
N ALA A 85 5.38 6.87 1.70
CA ALA A 85 5.69 7.58 0.46
C ALA A 85 5.78 6.63 -0.74
N VAL A 86 5.40 7.16 -1.91
CA VAL A 86 5.83 6.64 -3.21
C VAL A 86 6.87 7.62 -3.73
N VAL A 87 8.04 7.11 -4.08
CA VAL A 87 9.18 7.94 -4.52
C VAL A 87 9.59 7.53 -5.92
N ASN A 88 9.77 8.52 -6.79
CA ASN A 88 10.40 8.36 -8.10
C ASN A 88 11.67 9.23 -8.14
N ASP A 89 12.82 8.57 -8.08
CA ASP A 89 14.13 9.22 -8.02
C ASP A 89 14.51 9.95 -9.33
N ARG A 90 13.72 9.81 -10.41
CA ARG A 90 13.99 10.40 -11.73
C ARG A 90 13.38 11.79 -11.94
N ILE A 91 12.49 12.23 -11.05
CA ILE A 91 11.74 13.49 -11.19
C ILE A 91 12.02 14.47 -10.04
N GLY A 92 13.06 14.21 -9.24
CA GLY A 92 13.52 15.03 -8.11
C GLY A 92 14.89 15.68 -8.37
#